data_AF-A0KJW0-F1
#
_entry.id   AF-A0KJW0-F1
#
_cell.length_a   1.000
_cell.length_b   1.000
_cell.length_c   1.000
_cell.angle_alpha   90.00
_cell.angle_beta   90.00
_cell.angle_gamma   90.00
#
_symmetry.space_group_name_H-M   'P 1'
#
loop_
_entity.id
_entity.type
_entity.pdbx_description
1 polymer ?
#
loop_
_entity_poly.entity_id
_entity_poly.type
_entity_poly.pdbx_seq_one_letter_code
_entity_poly.pdbx_strand_id
1 'polypeptide(L)'
;MGEWSEYFEDFPEENPANWVNGQFNPQLAQEIRDHEDRLRGATNKARSEINAVIMNAWLKKKEAAYLLTEDCPQCGLHELSIYKISDTFYLCECQDCGIHGRGETHALALKSTFDAIGEGLDWRDNTIRFE
;
A
#
# COMPACT_ATOMS: atom_id res chain seq x y z
N MET A 1 -11.31 20.77 30.06
CA MET A 1 -11.27 21.98 29.21
C MET A 1 -10.31 21.65 28.11
N GLY A 2 -10.80 21.44 26.88
CA GLY A 2 -9.93 21.14 25.73
C GLY A 2 -8.98 22.29 25.47
N GLU A 3 -7.77 21.97 25.04
CA GLU A 3 -6.75 22.95 24.69
C GLU A 3 -7.27 23.80 23.52
N TRP A 4 -7.14 25.12 23.62
CA TRP A 4 -7.62 26.07 22.60
C TRP A 4 -6.99 25.86 21.21
N SER A 5 -5.96 25.02 21.11
CA SER A 5 -5.33 24.61 19.85
C SER A 5 -6.21 23.72 18.99
N GLU A 6 -7.06 22.86 19.58
CA GLU A 6 -7.86 21.88 18.83
C GLU A 6 -8.97 22.53 17.97
N TYR A 7 -9.40 23.75 18.30
CA TYR A 7 -10.45 24.47 17.55
C TYR A 7 -9.94 25.11 16.25
N PHE A 8 -8.63 25.26 16.09
CA PHE A 8 -8.01 25.90 14.93
C PHE A 8 -7.33 24.90 13.97
N GLU A 9 -7.25 23.62 14.31
CA GLU A 9 -6.68 22.58 13.43
C GLU A 9 -7.58 22.28 12.21
N ASP A 10 -8.88 22.57 12.30
CA ASP A 10 -9.86 22.29 11.23
C ASP A 10 -9.93 23.39 10.14
N PHE A 11 -9.22 24.51 10.31
CA PHE A 11 -9.20 25.60 9.33
C PHE A 11 -7.86 25.62 8.60
N PRO A 12 -7.79 25.11 7.35
CA PRO A 12 -6.56 25.17 6.58
C PRO A 12 -6.13 26.62 6.37
N GLU A 13 -4.83 26.87 6.55
CA GLU A 13 -4.23 28.19 6.41
C GLU A 13 -4.51 28.76 5.01
N GLU A 14 -5.02 29.99 4.92
CA GLU A 14 -5.35 30.60 3.62
C GLU A 14 -4.07 30.77 2.77
N ASN A 15 -4.13 30.37 1.49
CA ASN A 15 -3.01 30.57 0.57
C ASN A 15 -2.75 32.08 0.38
N PRO A 16 -1.59 32.63 0.80
CA PRO A 16 -1.31 34.06 0.70
C PRO A 16 -1.30 34.58 -0.74
N ALA A 17 -1.09 33.69 -1.72
CA ALA A 17 -1.13 34.02 -3.15
C ALA A 17 -2.54 34.37 -3.66
N ASN A 18 -3.59 34.15 -2.86
CA ASN A 18 -4.95 34.57 -3.18
C ASN A 18 -5.16 36.10 -3.07
N TRP A 19 -4.20 36.83 -2.52
CA TRP A 19 -4.29 38.26 -2.23
C TRP A 19 -3.34 39.08 -3.11
N VAL A 20 -3.83 40.19 -3.69
CA VAL A 20 -3.05 41.13 -4.51
C VAL A 20 -3.18 42.52 -3.91
N ASN A 21 -2.06 43.15 -3.54
CA ASN A 21 -2.04 44.46 -2.86
C ASN A 21 -2.92 44.54 -1.61
N GLY A 22 -3.04 43.44 -0.86
CA GLY A 22 -3.87 43.35 0.35
C GLY A 22 -5.37 43.19 0.10
N GLN A 23 -5.79 42.95 -1.15
CA GLN A 23 -7.18 42.61 -1.49
C GLN A 23 -7.30 41.20 -2.04
N PHE A 24 -8.30 40.45 -1.56
CA PHE A 24 -8.57 39.10 -2.03
C PHE A 24 -9.02 39.12 -3.50
N ASN A 25 -8.37 38.30 -4.33
CA ASN A 25 -8.71 38.15 -5.73
C ASN A 25 -9.37 36.77 -5.98
N PRO A 26 -10.71 36.70 -6.08
CA PRO A 26 -11.42 35.43 -6.22
C PRO A 26 -11.10 34.69 -7.52
N GLN A 27 -10.80 35.41 -8.60
CA GLN A 27 -10.46 34.79 -9.90
C GLN A 27 -9.08 34.12 -9.82
N LEU A 28 -8.09 34.83 -9.28
CA LEU A 28 -6.75 34.28 -9.07
C LEU A 28 -6.76 33.06 -8.13
N ALA A 29 -7.53 33.13 -7.04
CA ALA A 29 -7.68 32.01 -6.12
C ALA A 29 -8.29 30.77 -6.79
N GLN A 30 -9.24 30.96 -7.72
CA GLN A 30 -9.80 29.86 -8.51
C GLN A 30 -8.78 29.29 -9.49
N GLU A 31 -8.02 30.14 -10.19
CA GLU A 31 -6.97 29.70 -11.13
C GLU A 31 -5.87 28.90 -10.43
N ILE A 32 -5.45 29.31 -9.23
CA ILE A 32 -4.49 28.58 -8.40
C ILE A 32 -5.03 27.21 -8.04
N ARG A 33 -6.28 27.11 -7.55
CA ARG A 33 -6.93 25.83 -7.23
C ARG A 33 -7.03 24.92 -8.45
N ASP A 34 -7.49 25.45 -9.58
CA ASP A 34 -7.63 24.67 -10.82
C ASP A 34 -6.27 24.14 -11.32
N HIS A 35 -5.21 24.95 -11.15
CA HIS A 35 -3.85 24.54 -11.50
C HIS A 35 -3.31 23.48 -10.54
N GLU A 36 -3.49 23.65 -9.23
CA GLU A 36 -3.12 22.67 -8.20
C GLU A 36 -3.85 21.35 -8.40
N ASP A 37 -5.15 21.38 -8.66
CA ASP A 37 -5.97 20.21 -8.93
C ASP A 37 -5.52 19.49 -10.22
N ARG A 38 -5.18 20.25 -11.26
CA ARG A 38 -4.63 19.68 -12.51
C ARG A 38 -3.27 19.02 -12.26
N LEU A 39 -2.38 19.66 -11.51
CA LEU A 39 -1.07 19.10 -11.15
C LEU A 39 -1.22 17.85 -10.28
N ARG A 40 -2.12 17.88 -9.30
CA ARG A 40 -2.44 16.74 -8.44
C ARG A 40 -3.00 15.59 -9.26
N GLY A 41 -3.96 15.85 -10.14
CA GLY A 41 -4.52 14.84 -11.05
C GLY A 41 -3.47 14.21 -11.97
N ALA A 42 -2.59 15.03 -12.57
CA ALA A 42 -1.51 14.55 -13.41
C ALA A 42 -0.48 13.71 -12.62
N THR A 43 -0.12 14.17 -11.42
CA THR A 43 0.83 13.47 -10.54
C THR A 43 0.25 12.13 -10.07
N ASN A 44 -1.01 12.10 -9.67
CA ASN A 44 -1.69 10.88 -9.23
C ASN A 44 -1.79 9.86 -10.36
N LYS A 45 -2.07 10.31 -11.60
CA LYS A 45 -2.06 9.45 -12.77
C LYS A 45 -0.67 8.87 -13.06
N ALA A 46 0.38 9.71 -13.03
CA ALA A 46 1.75 9.23 -13.24
C ALA A 46 2.17 8.22 -12.15
N ARG A 47 1.80 8.47 -10.90
CA ARG A 47 2.04 7.54 -9.77
C ARG A 47 1.32 6.21 -9.98
N SER A 48 0.04 6.23 -10.38
CA SER A 48 -0.72 5.01 -10.58
C SER A 48 -0.16 4.16 -11.72
N GLU A 49 0.31 4.80 -12.80
CA GLU A 49 0.99 4.12 -13.91
C GLU A 49 2.31 3.46 -13.47
N ILE A 50 3.15 4.18 -12.71
CA ILE A 50 4.39 3.62 -12.14
C ILE A 50 4.09 2.44 -11.21
N ASN A 51 3.10 2.60 -10.32
CA ASN A 51 2.70 1.56 -9.39
C ASN A 51 2.22 0.30 -10.13
N ALA A 52 1.45 0.47 -11.21
CA ALA A 52 1.01 -0.65 -12.05
C ALA A 52 2.20 -1.38 -12.69
N VAL A 53 3.23 -0.67 -13.14
CA VAL A 53 4.46 -1.29 -13.68
C VAL A 53 5.21 -2.08 -12.60
N ILE A 54 5.39 -1.50 -11.41
CA ILE A 54 6.05 -2.17 -10.28
C ILE A 54 5.28 -3.44 -9.89
N MET A 55 3.95 -3.36 -9.78
CA MET A 55 3.11 -4.50 -9.43
C MET A 55 3.20 -5.62 -10.47
N ASN A 56 3.17 -5.28 -11.75
CA ASN A 56 3.33 -6.27 -12.82
C ASN A 56 4.71 -6.94 -12.79
N ALA A 57 5.77 -6.17 -12.52
CA ALA A 57 7.11 -6.72 -12.38
C ALA A 57 7.21 -7.66 -11.16
N TRP A 58 6.61 -7.27 -10.03
CA TRP A 58 6.54 -8.10 -8.83
C TRP A 58 5.79 -9.41 -9.08
N LEU A 59 4.60 -9.36 -9.68
CA LEU A 59 3.78 -10.55 -9.97
C LEU A 59 4.53 -11.54 -10.87
N LYS A 60 5.16 -11.05 -11.95
CA LYS A 60 5.97 -11.89 -12.85
C LYS A 60 7.16 -12.53 -12.12
N LYS A 61 7.83 -11.77 -11.25
CA LYS A 61 8.94 -12.31 -10.46
C LYS A 61 8.46 -13.37 -9.48
N LYS A 62 7.33 -13.12 -8.80
CA LYS A 62 6.72 -14.07 -7.86
C LYS A 62 6.32 -15.36 -8.56
N GLU A 63 5.63 -15.27 -9.69
CA GLU A 63 5.24 -16.41 -10.51
C GLU A 63 6.44 -17.26 -10.94
N ALA A 64 7.50 -16.63 -11.44
CA ALA A 64 8.73 -17.32 -11.83
C ALA A 64 9.50 -17.94 -10.65
N ALA A 65 9.23 -17.48 -9.43
CA ALA A 65 9.85 -17.93 -8.19
C ALA A 65 9.01 -19.00 -7.45
N TYR A 66 7.89 -19.45 -8.02
CA TYR A 66 7.09 -20.52 -7.45
C TYR A 66 7.95 -21.76 -7.21
N LEU A 67 7.87 -22.29 -6.00
CA LEU A 67 8.62 -23.47 -5.59
C LEU A 67 7.70 -24.68 -5.48
N LEU A 68 6.67 -24.60 -4.64
CA LEU A 68 5.74 -25.70 -4.37
C LEU A 68 4.50 -25.19 -3.61
N THR A 69 3.53 -26.07 -3.42
CA THR A 69 2.35 -25.84 -2.58
C THR A 69 2.32 -26.86 -1.45
N GLU A 70 1.93 -26.42 -0.25
CA GLU A 70 1.79 -27.23 0.96
C GLU A 70 0.41 -27.03 1.61
N ASP A 71 0.14 -27.82 2.65
CA ASP A 71 -1.05 -27.67 3.49
C ASP A 71 -0.93 -26.41 4.35
N CYS A 72 -1.96 -25.57 4.30
CA CYS A 72 -2.03 -24.35 5.06
C CYS A 72 -2.21 -24.66 6.56
N PRO A 73 -1.38 -24.09 7.44
CA PRO A 73 -1.47 -24.37 8.87
C PRO A 73 -2.69 -23.73 9.54
N GLN A 74 -3.37 -22.79 8.88
CA GLN A 74 -4.56 -22.13 9.40
C GLN A 74 -5.86 -22.81 8.94
N CYS A 75 -6.04 -23.08 7.64
CA CYS A 75 -7.27 -23.65 7.11
C CYS A 75 -7.20 -25.14 6.77
N GLY A 76 -5.99 -25.74 6.75
CA GLY A 76 -5.78 -27.16 6.45
C GLY A 76 -5.90 -27.54 4.98
N LEU A 77 -6.13 -26.57 4.07
CA LEU A 77 -6.21 -26.82 2.63
C LEU A 77 -4.83 -26.81 1.98
N HIS A 78 -4.65 -27.60 0.92
CA HIS A 78 -3.42 -27.67 0.12
C HIS A 78 -3.29 -26.46 -0.83
N GLU A 79 -3.30 -25.27 -0.25
CA GLU A 79 -3.37 -23.98 -0.95
C GLU A 79 -2.30 -22.99 -0.45
N LEU A 80 -1.31 -23.46 0.33
CA LEU A 80 -0.18 -22.63 0.76
C LEU A 80 0.91 -22.61 -0.31
N SER A 81 0.87 -21.63 -1.19
CA SER A 81 1.91 -21.44 -2.20
C SER A 81 3.19 -20.89 -1.58
N ILE A 82 4.32 -21.51 -1.91
CA ILE A 82 5.64 -21.16 -1.40
C ILE A 82 6.49 -20.70 -2.58
N TYR A 83 7.16 -19.56 -2.41
CA TYR A 83 7.99 -18.90 -3.42
C TYR A 83 9.40 -18.70 -2.91
N LYS A 84 10.42 -19.04 -3.73
CA LYS A 84 11.83 -18.70 -3.50
C LYS A 84 12.19 -17.46 -4.32
N ILE A 85 11.89 -16.29 -3.79
CA ILE A 85 12.06 -15.01 -4.49
C ILE A 85 13.55 -14.66 -4.69
N SER A 86 14.40 -15.06 -3.74
CA SER A 86 15.86 -15.02 -3.82
C SER A 86 16.48 -16.09 -2.92
N ASP A 87 17.81 -16.17 -2.87
CA ASP A 87 18.51 -17.10 -1.96
C ASP A 87 18.30 -16.80 -0.47
N THR A 88 17.88 -15.57 -0.15
CA THR A 88 17.66 -15.07 1.21
C THR A 88 16.24 -14.56 1.42
N PHE A 89 15.30 -14.92 0.53
CA PHE A 89 13.93 -14.45 0.65
C PHE A 89 12.93 -15.49 0.12
N TYR A 90 12.22 -16.09 1.07
CA TYR A 90 11.09 -16.99 0.87
C TYR A 90 9.80 -16.31 1.32
N LEU A 91 8.73 -16.61 0.60
CA LEU A 91 7.39 -16.09 0.83
C LEU A 91 6.41 -17.25 0.80
N CYS A 92 5.52 -17.31 1.78
CA CYS A 92 4.41 -18.26 1.84
C CYS A 92 3.10 -17.47 1.82
N GLU A 93 2.15 -17.86 0.98
CA GLU A 93 0.85 -17.21 0.84
C GLU A 93 -0.24 -18.26 0.61
N CYS A 94 -1.19 -18.37 1.55
CA CYS A 94 -2.35 -19.24 1.36
C CYS A 94 -3.35 -18.59 0.41
N GLN A 95 -3.71 -19.28 -0.66
CA GLN A 95 -4.63 -18.77 -1.68
C GLN A 95 -6.09 -18.78 -1.21
N ASP A 96 -6.41 -19.59 -0.19
CA ASP A 96 -7.76 -19.70 0.38
C ASP A 96 -7.99 -18.74 1.55
N CYS A 97 -7.23 -18.88 2.65
CA CYS A 97 -7.49 -18.13 3.88
C CYS A 97 -6.63 -16.87 4.04
N GLY A 98 -5.71 -16.61 3.10
CA GLY A 98 -4.95 -15.36 3.08
C GLY A 98 -3.80 -15.26 4.07
N ILE A 99 -3.60 -16.25 4.95
CA ILE A 99 -2.44 -16.26 5.86
C ILE A 99 -1.15 -16.24 5.03
N HIS A 100 -0.15 -15.51 5.52
CA HIS A 100 1.12 -15.40 4.84
C HIS A 100 2.27 -15.26 5.83
N GLY A 101 3.47 -15.56 5.36
CA GLY A 101 4.70 -15.44 6.13
C GLY A 101 5.91 -15.30 5.22
N ARG A 102 7.04 -14.84 5.78
CA ARG A 102 8.27 -14.65 5.01
C ARG A 102 9.50 -14.96 5.86
N GLY A 103 10.59 -15.33 5.22
CA GLY A 103 11.83 -15.65 5.92
C GLY A 103 13.01 -15.83 4.98
N GLU A 104 14.21 -15.86 5.55
CA GLU A 104 15.43 -16.04 4.76
C GLU A 104 15.60 -17.47 4.22
N THR A 105 14.97 -18.43 4.88
CA THR A 105 14.91 -19.83 4.48
C THR A 105 13.47 -20.31 4.44
N HIS A 106 13.25 -21.43 3.76
CA HIS A 106 11.93 -22.08 3.72
C HIS A 106 11.36 -22.33 5.13
N ALA A 107 12.18 -22.89 6.03
CA ALA A 107 11.76 -23.18 7.40
C ALA A 107 11.39 -21.91 8.20
N LEU A 108 12.13 -20.81 8.01
CA LEU A 108 11.82 -19.55 8.68
C LEU A 108 10.55 -18.90 8.11
N ALA A 109 10.30 -19.01 6.80
CA ALA A 109 9.07 -18.51 6.19
C ALA A 109 7.84 -19.30 6.66
N LEU A 110 7.96 -20.63 6.76
CA LEU A 110 6.92 -21.48 7.36
C LEU A 110 6.69 -21.11 8.82
N LYS A 111 7.74 -21.04 9.65
CA LYS A 111 7.61 -20.61 11.06
C LYS A 111 6.91 -19.25 11.18
N SER A 112 7.30 -18.28 10.36
CA SER A 112 6.63 -16.97 10.31
C SER A 112 5.15 -17.08 9.92
N THR A 113 4.78 -18.02 9.06
CA THR A 113 3.39 -18.27 8.68
C THR A 113 2.61 -18.89 9.84
N PHE A 114 3.20 -19.84 10.56
CA PHE A 114 2.60 -20.41 11.77
C PHE A 114 2.42 -19.38 12.88
N ASP A 115 3.44 -18.54 13.10
CA ASP A 115 3.41 -17.49 14.12
C ASP A 115 2.32 -16.42 13.83
N ALA A 116 1.83 -16.32 12.58
CA ALA A 116 0.78 -15.38 12.17
C ALA A 116 -0.66 -15.91 12.34
N ILE A 117 -0.86 -17.15 12.79
CA ILE A 117 -2.19 -17.73 12.98
C ILE A 117 -2.95 -16.92 14.03
N GLY A 118 -4.17 -16.49 13.68
CA GLY A 118 -5.04 -15.74 14.58
C GLY A 118 -4.80 -14.22 14.60
N GLU A 119 -3.77 -13.72 13.91
CA GLU A 119 -3.51 -12.28 13.77
C GLU A 119 -4.50 -11.59 12.81
N GLY A 120 -5.29 -12.36 12.07
CA GLY A 120 -6.28 -11.83 11.11
C GLY A 120 -5.66 -11.15 9.89
N LEU A 121 -4.39 -11.41 9.61
CA LEU A 121 -3.67 -10.86 8.46
C LEU A 121 -4.02 -11.63 7.18
N ASP A 122 -4.39 -10.90 6.13
CA ASP A 122 -4.64 -11.44 4.80
C ASP A 122 -3.74 -10.70 3.77
N TRP A 123 -2.92 -11.44 3.02
CA TRP A 123 -2.05 -10.84 2.01
C TRP A 123 -2.84 -10.17 0.87
N ARG A 124 -4.11 -10.56 0.68
CA ARG A 124 -5.02 -10.01 -0.33
C ARG A 124 -5.54 -8.64 0.09
N ASP A 125 -5.70 -8.40 1.38
CA ASP A 125 -6.07 -7.10 1.94
C ASP A 125 -4.95 -6.08 1.79
N ASN A 126 -3.70 -6.56 1.74
CA ASN A 126 -2.51 -5.78 1.44
C ASN A 126 -2.30 -5.55 -0.07
N THR A 127 -3.35 -5.64 -0.88
CA THR A 127 -3.31 -5.03 -2.22
C THR A 127 -2.97 -3.57 -2.03
N ILE A 128 -1.77 -3.18 -2.45
CA ILE A 128 -1.18 -1.89 -2.09
C ILE A 128 -2.16 -0.77 -2.47
N ARG A 129 -2.87 -0.22 -1.48
CA ARG A 129 -3.71 0.96 -1.65
C ARG A 129 -2.78 2.16 -1.59
N PHE A 130 -2.28 2.55 -2.75
CA PHE A 130 -1.61 3.83 -2.90
C PHE A 130 -2.69 4.90 -3.01
N GLU A 131 -3.01 5.56 -1.90
CA GLU A 131 -3.74 6.83 -1.90
C GLU A 131 -2.92 7.94 -2.57
#